data_AF-A0A1Q8XAM6-F1
#
_entry.id   AF-A0A1Q8XAM6-F1
#
_cell.length_a   1.000
_cell.length_b   1.000
_cell.length_c   1.000
_cell.angle_alpha   90.00
_cell.angle_beta   90.00
_cell.angle_gamma   90.00
#
_symmetry.space_group_name_H-M   'P 1'
#
loop_
_entity.id
_entity.type
_entity.pdbx_description
1 polymer ?
#
loop_
_entity_poly.entity_id
_entity_poly.type
_entity_poly.pdbx_seq_one_letter_code
_entity_poly.pdbx_strand_id
1 'polypeptide(L)'
;MSTRSSRSRTERRGLLAKGESAWKHAIRSAPRVDDSRTWVSVGVDVKGRLLEMVAVHNGRGDWLVYHAMTPPSKKTLKELSIDRRRS
;
A
#
# COMPACT_ATOMS: atom_id res chain seq x y z
N MET A 1 4.27 -27.12 -9.59
CA MET A 1 4.30 -26.11 -10.67
C MET A 1 3.87 -24.78 -10.09
N SER A 2 4.83 -23.88 -9.80
CA SER A 2 4.55 -22.55 -9.24
C SER A 2 4.73 -21.51 -10.34
N THR A 3 3.63 -20.93 -10.80
CA THR A 3 3.63 -19.90 -11.86
C THR A 3 4.23 -18.60 -11.33
N ARG A 4 5.55 -18.42 -11.50
CA ARG A 4 6.21 -17.15 -11.25
C ARG A 4 5.77 -16.17 -12.35
N SER A 5 4.74 -15.37 -12.06
CA SER A 5 4.18 -14.34 -12.94
C SER A 5 5.29 -13.39 -13.42
N SER A 6 5.78 -13.60 -14.63
CA SER A 6 6.73 -12.72 -15.30
C SER A 6 5.96 -11.53 -15.88
N ARG A 7 5.68 -10.52 -15.05
CA ARG A 7 5.00 -9.29 -15.50
C ARG A 7 5.93 -8.44 -16.36
N SER A 8 5.41 -7.94 -17.48
CA SER A 8 6.12 -7.13 -18.46
C SER A 8 6.65 -5.81 -17.87
N ARG A 9 7.71 -5.25 -18.48
CA ARG A 9 8.39 -4.02 -18.00
C ARG A 9 7.44 -2.82 -17.89
N THR A 10 6.50 -2.68 -18.82
CA THR A 10 5.49 -1.61 -18.83
C THR A 10 4.49 -1.75 -17.69
N GLU A 11 4.08 -2.99 -17.41
CA GLU A 11 3.16 -3.30 -16.31
C GLU A 11 3.80 -3.03 -14.94
N ARG A 12 5.09 -3.35 -14.78
CA ARG A 12 5.87 -3.02 -13.58
C ARG A 12 5.97 -1.50 -13.36
N ARG A 13 6.23 -0.71 -14.42
CA ARG A 13 6.25 0.76 -14.34
C ARG A 13 4.88 1.34 -13.95
N GLY A 14 3.80 0.79 -14.49
CA GLY A 14 2.44 1.21 -14.14
C GLY A 14 2.07 0.92 -12.68
N LEU A 15 2.56 -0.18 -12.10
CA LEU A 15 2.37 -0.50 -10.68
C LEU A 15 3.17 0.44 -9.77
N LEU A 16 4.42 0.75 -10.14
CA LEU A 16 5.25 1.71 -9.41
C LEU A 16 4.65 3.12 -9.42
N ALA A 17 4.18 3.60 -10.57
CA ALA A 17 3.55 4.93 -10.69
C ALA A 17 2.25 5.06 -9.88
N LYS A 18 1.43 4.00 -9.85
CA LYS A 18 0.21 3.97 -9.03
C LYS A 18 0.53 4.01 -7.54
N GLY A 19 1.46 3.16 -7.10
CA GLY A 19 1.89 3.11 -5.70
C GLY A 19 2.50 4.43 -5.24
N GLU A 20 3.33 5.08 -6.05
CA GLU A 20 3.90 6.39 -5.71
C GLU A 20 2.83 7.47 -5.55
N SER A 21 1.87 7.54 -6.48
CA SER A 21 0.78 8.50 -6.38
C SER A 21 -0.10 8.27 -5.15
N ALA A 22 -0.45 7.02 -4.85
CA ALA A 22 -1.23 6.67 -3.67
C ALA A 22 -0.47 6.93 -2.38
N TRP A 23 0.85 6.70 -2.36
CA TRP A 23 1.71 6.98 -1.22
C TRP A 23 1.75 8.48 -0.89
N LYS A 24 1.93 9.32 -1.91
CA LYS A 24 1.88 10.78 -1.76
C LYS A 24 0.53 11.29 -1.26
N HIS A 25 -0.55 10.57 -1.55
CA HIS A 25 -1.91 10.88 -1.11
C HIS A 25 -2.44 9.85 -0.09
N ALA A 26 -1.58 9.39 0.83
CA ALA A 26 -1.98 8.50 1.90
C ALA A 26 -3.00 9.20 2.82
N ILE A 27 -4.17 8.57 2.98
CA ILE A 27 -5.23 9.05 3.88
C ILE A 27 -4.90 8.63 5.31
N ARG A 28 -4.34 7.43 5.46
CA ARG A 28 -3.99 6.89 6.78
C ARG A 28 -2.85 5.90 6.68
N SER A 29 -2.02 5.93 7.71
CA SER A 29 -0.87 5.05 7.88
C SER A 29 -0.79 4.62 9.33
N ALA A 30 -0.38 3.38 9.58
CA ALA A 30 -0.10 2.85 10.90
C ALA A 30 1.08 1.89 10.86
N PRO A 31 1.92 1.85 11.92
CA PRO A 31 2.89 0.79 12.09
C PRO A 31 2.15 -0.53 12.30
N ARG A 32 2.68 -1.63 11.76
CA ARG A 32 2.16 -2.95 12.11
C ARG A 32 2.61 -3.33 13.51
N VAL A 33 1.71 -3.98 14.26
CA VAL A 33 1.94 -4.35 15.67
C VAL A 33 3.07 -5.36 15.82
N ASP A 34 3.29 -6.21 14.80
CA ASP A 34 4.30 -7.27 14.79
C ASP A 34 5.68 -6.81 14.29
N ASP A 35 5.77 -5.69 13.57
CA ASP A 35 7.03 -5.16 13.04
C ASP A 35 7.04 -3.62 13.03
N SER A 36 7.83 -3.05 13.94
CA SER A 36 7.96 -1.60 14.13
C SER A 36 8.56 -0.85 12.93
N ARG A 37 9.20 -1.55 11.99
CA ARG A 37 9.75 -0.97 10.76
C ARG A 37 8.77 -1.04 9.60
N THR A 38 7.72 -1.85 9.73
CA THR A 38 6.72 -2.05 8.69
C THR A 38 5.49 -1.19 8.96
N TRP A 39 5.06 -0.48 7.93
CA TRP A 39 3.90 0.40 7.96
C TRP A 39 2.90 -0.03 6.90
N VAL A 40 1.65 -0.10 7.29
CA VAL A 40 0.52 -0.25 6.37
C VAL A 40 -0.10 1.12 6.14
N SER A 41 -0.32 1.47 4.88
CA SER A 41 -0.89 2.74 4.45
C SER A 41 -2.01 2.50 3.45
N VAL A 42 -3.04 3.34 3.51
CA VAL A 42 -4.08 3.40 2.49
C VAL A 42 -4.09 4.79 1.87
N GLY A 43 -4.04 4.84 0.53
CA GLY A 43 -4.04 6.08 -0.23
C GLY A 43 -4.82 5.97 -1.52
N VAL A 44 -4.88 7.07 -2.27
CA VAL A 44 -5.69 7.17 -3.50
C VAL A 44 -4.78 7.39 -4.69
N ASP A 45 -4.88 6.53 -5.72
CA ASP A 45 -4.14 6.73 -6.97
C ASP A 45 -4.73 7.85 -7.83
N VAL A 46 -4.01 8.24 -8.90
CA VAL A 46 -4.47 9.28 -9.85
C VAL A 46 -5.82 9.00 -10.53
N LYS A 47 -6.34 7.77 -10.42
CA LYS A 47 -7.65 7.36 -10.95
C LYS A 47 -8.74 7.34 -9.88
N GLY A 48 -8.47 7.85 -8.68
CA GLY A 48 -9.42 7.85 -7.57
C GLY A 48 -9.60 6.50 -6.88
N ARG A 49 -8.71 5.53 -7.13
CA ARG A 49 -8.85 4.17 -6.56
C ARG A 49 -8.07 4.07 -5.26
N LEU A 50 -8.68 3.42 -4.26
CA LEU A 50 -8.00 3.13 -3.01
C LEU A 50 -6.96 2.02 -3.20
N LEU A 51 -5.76 2.27 -2.68
CA LEU A 51 -4.64 1.35 -2.68
C LEU A 51 -4.21 1.10 -1.24
N GLU A 52 -4.10 -0.17 -0.88
CA GLU A 52 -3.33 -0.61 0.27
C GLU A 52 -1.86 -0.69 -0.13
N MET A 53 -0.96 -0.16 0.71
CA MET A 53 0.48 -0.18 0.52
C MET A 53 1.14 -0.64 1.81
N VAL A 54 2.13 -1.52 1.71
CA VAL A 54 2.99 -1.89 2.82
C VAL A 54 4.40 -1.44 2.51
N ALA A 55 4.96 -0.66 3.42
CA ALA A 55 6.27 -0.06 3.30
C ALA A 55 7.14 -0.39 4.51
N VAL A 56 8.44 -0.53 4.28
CA VAL A 56 9.43 -0.63 5.35
C VAL A 56 10.29 0.64 5.37
N HIS A 57 10.52 1.17 6.57
CA HIS A 57 11.44 2.29 6.76
C HIS A 57 12.87 1.77 6.89
N ASN A 58 13.81 2.34 6.12
CA ASN A 58 15.21 1.90 6.13
C ASN A 58 16.06 2.54 7.25
N GLY A 59 15.46 3.40 8.10
CA GLY A 59 16.15 4.12 9.18
C GLY A 59 16.95 5.36 8.72
N ARG A 60 17.01 5.62 7.41
CA ARG A 60 17.72 6.76 6.80
C ARG A 60 16.78 7.82 6.21
N GLY A 61 15.47 7.70 6.47
CA GLY A 61 14.44 8.58 5.95
C GLY A 61 13.76 8.06 4.67
N ASP A 62 14.20 6.93 4.11
CA ASP A 62 13.56 6.35 2.93
C ASP A 62 12.57 5.26 3.29
N TRP A 63 11.55 5.16 2.44
CA TRP A 63 10.49 4.17 2.53
C TRP A 63 10.50 3.28 1.29
N LEU A 64 10.54 1.97 1.50
CA LEU A 64 10.41 1.00 0.42
C LEU A 64 9.01 0.39 0.46
N VAL A 65 8.16 0.77 -0.50
CA VAL A 65 6.88 0.09 -0.73
C VAL A 65 7.16 -1.22 -1.47
N TYR A 66 7.04 -2.35 -0.78
CA TYR A 66 7.30 -3.68 -1.34
C TYR A 66 6.01 -4.43 -1.68
N HIS A 67 4.87 -3.94 -1.19
CA HIS A 67 3.57 -4.53 -1.47
C HIS A 67 2.52 -3.45 -1.70
N ALA A 68 1.70 -3.62 -2.74
CA ALA A 68 0.55 -2.78 -2.99
C ALA A 68 -0.61 -3.61 -3.55
N MET A 69 -1.82 -3.39 -3.03
CA MET A 69 -3.05 -4.09 -3.44
C MET A 69 -4.15 -3.10 -3.83
N THR A 70 -4.93 -3.47 -4.83
CA THR A 70 -6.14 -2.75 -5.28
C THR A 70 -7.25 -3.75 -5.57
N PRO A 71 -8.44 -3.64 -4.94
CA PRO A 71 -8.78 -2.73 -3.84
C PRO A 71 -8.07 -3.13 -2.52
N PRO A 72 -8.09 -2.26 -1.47
CA PRO A 72 -7.54 -2.60 -0.16
C PRO A 72 -8.27 -3.79 0.46
N SER A 73 -7.55 -4.61 1.24
CA SER A 73 -8.17 -5.71 1.95
C SER A 73 -9.08 -5.22 3.10
N LYS A 74 -10.14 -5.98 3.41
CA LYS A 74 -11.02 -5.67 4.55
C LYS A 74 -10.25 -5.62 5.88
N LYS A 75 -9.22 -6.46 6.02
CA LYS A 75 -8.33 -6.49 7.19
C LYS A 75 -7.62 -5.15 7.36
N THR A 76 -7.00 -4.64 6.30
CA THR A 76 -6.28 -3.37 6.34
C THR A 76 -7.20 -2.18 6.58
N LEU A 77 -8.42 -2.19 6.03
CA LEU A 77 -9.42 -1.15 6.34
C LEU A 77 -9.83 -1.17 7.82
N LYS A 78 -9.96 -2.34 8.42
CA LYS A 78 -10.24 -2.50 9.86
C LYS A 78 -9.06 -2.08 10.73
N GLU A 79 -7.85 -2.51 10.37
CA GLU A 79 -6.60 -2.15 11.05
C GLU A 79 -6.39 -0.63 11.10
N LEU A 80 -6.70 0.06 10.00
CA LEU A 80 -6.61 1.51 9.92
C LEU A 80 -7.87 2.23 10.41
N SER A 81 -8.88 1.53 10.92
CA SER A 81 -10.18 2.11 11.32
C SER A 81 -10.84 2.96 10.23
N ILE A 82 -10.57 2.66 8.95
CA ILE A 82 -11.18 3.32 7.78
C ILE A 82 -12.58 2.73 7.50
N ASP A 83 -12.87 1.55 8.07
CA ASP A 83 -14.17 0.88 8.08
C ASP A 83 -15.27 1.63 8.87
N ARG A 84 -14.97 2.75 9.53
CA ARG A 84 -15.92 3.43 10.41
C ARG A 84 -17.11 4.02 9.64
N ARG A 85 -18.10 3.16 9.34
CA ARG A 85 -19.50 3.53 9.26
C ARG A 85 -19.81 4.33 10.51
N ARG A 86 -20.37 5.52 10.30
CA ARG A 86 -21.19 6.22 11.29
C ARG A 86 -22.06 5.18 12.01
N SER A 87 -21.94 5.12 13.33
CA SER A 87 -23.09 4.87 14.20
C SER A 87 -23.24 6.11 15.07
#